data_AF-A0A1U7H941-F1
#
_entry.id   AF-A0A1U7H941-F1
#
_cell.length_a   1.000
_cell.length_b   1.000
_cell.length_c   1.000
_cell.angle_alpha   90.00
_cell.angle_beta   90.00
_cell.angle_gamma   90.00
#
_symmetry.space_group_name_H-M   'P 1'
#
loop_
_entity.id
_entity.type
_entity.pdbx_description
1 polymer ?
#
loop_
_entity_poly.entity_id
_entity_poly.type
_entity_poly.pdbx_seq_one_letter_code
_entity_poly.pdbx_strand_id
1 'polypeptide(L)'
;RTRMAAQGIEPIPLAQGMQVLGNLLAGSAAQVGVLPVNWSKFLQRFPEGVMSSFLETFGVASEHPATQQTAFLQQLESAPVSDRRNLLINHVRSQVAKVLRLSEPDRIDIQQGLSDLGLDSLMSVELRNHLQTSLGCSIPTTLAFDYPTVEALTDYLAKEVMGAEFFDESAVELHKSSDREQGVAESNLDNLSDSEAEALLLSKLDNMRY
;
A
#
# COMPACT_ATOMS: atom_id res chain seq x y z
N ARG A 1 -20.87 33.35 1.13
CA ARG A 1 -21.61 32.16 1.63
C ARG A 1 -21.85 31.12 0.54
N THR A 2 -22.31 31.51 -0.65
CA THR A 2 -22.67 30.60 -1.77
C THR A 2 -21.49 29.77 -2.34
N ARG A 3 -20.24 30.27 -2.24
CA ARG A 3 -19.05 29.58 -2.77
C ARG A 3 -18.56 28.38 -1.92
N MET A 4 -18.78 28.39 -0.61
CA MET A 4 -18.31 27.32 0.29
C MET A 4 -19.28 26.12 0.29
N ALA A 5 -20.59 26.38 0.24
CA ALA A 5 -21.60 25.33 0.09
C ALA A 5 -21.47 24.57 -1.23
N ALA A 6 -21.14 25.28 -2.32
CA ALA A 6 -20.83 24.65 -3.62
C ALA A 6 -19.56 23.76 -3.59
N GLN A 7 -18.72 23.92 -2.56
CA GLN A 7 -17.50 23.14 -2.35
C GLN A 7 -17.69 22.03 -1.31
N GLY A 8 -18.93 21.74 -0.89
CA GLY A 8 -19.22 20.69 0.10
C GLY A 8 -19.00 21.12 1.56
N ILE A 9 -18.71 22.39 1.83
CA ILE A 9 -18.62 22.94 3.18
C ILE A 9 -19.93 23.65 3.52
N GLU A 10 -20.70 23.09 4.43
CA GLU A 10 -22.03 23.56 4.78
C GLU A 10 -21.99 24.50 6.01
N PRO A 11 -22.96 25.42 6.14
CA PRO A 11 -23.07 26.23 7.35
C PRO A 11 -23.49 25.36 8.54
N ILE A 12 -22.88 25.57 9.71
CA ILE A 12 -23.28 24.89 10.95
C ILE A 12 -24.65 25.42 11.39
N PRO A 13 -25.70 24.58 11.52
CA PRO A 13 -26.96 24.98 12.11
C PRO A 13 -26.78 25.40 13.58
N LEU A 14 -27.49 26.44 14.03
CA LEU A 14 -27.31 27.01 15.38
C LEU A 14 -27.42 25.97 16.51
N ALA A 15 -28.41 25.09 16.45
CA ALA A 15 -28.60 24.05 17.46
C ALA A 15 -27.40 23.08 17.54
N GLN A 16 -26.89 22.67 16.37
CA GLN A 16 -25.73 21.80 16.27
C GLN A 16 -24.45 22.51 16.72
N GLY A 17 -24.30 23.80 16.38
CA GLY A 17 -23.18 24.62 16.83
C GLY A 17 -23.13 24.77 18.36
N MET A 18 -24.29 24.97 19.00
CA MET A 18 -24.38 25.04 20.46
C MET A 18 -24.03 23.71 21.13
N GLN A 19 -24.45 22.58 20.57
CA GLN A 19 -24.08 21.26 21.08
C GLN A 19 -22.58 21.00 20.96
N VAL A 20 -21.98 21.29 19.80
CA VAL A 20 -20.54 21.10 19.60
C VAL A 20 -19.74 22.03 20.51
N LEU A 21 -20.14 23.30 20.63
CA LEU A 21 -19.50 24.24 21.55
C LEU A 21 -19.54 23.73 23.01
N GLY A 22 -20.67 23.20 23.47
CA GLY A 22 -20.79 22.60 24.80
C GLY A 22 -19.80 21.46 25.03
N ASN A 23 -19.63 20.59 24.03
CA ASN A 23 -18.67 19.49 24.09
C ASN A 23 -17.20 19.98 24.09
N LEU A 24 -16.91 21.03 23.30
CA LEU A 24 -15.56 21.58 23.18
C LEU A 24 -15.12 22.34 24.43
N LEU A 25 -16.04 22.99 25.14
CA LEU A 25 -15.75 23.66 26.41
C LEU A 25 -15.33 22.69 27.52
N ALA A 26 -15.69 21.40 27.41
CA ALA A 26 -15.24 20.35 28.32
C ALA A 26 -13.87 19.74 27.93
N GLY A 27 -13.33 20.10 26.75
CA GLY A 27 -12.05 19.59 26.24
C GLY A 27 -10.85 20.45 26.65
N SER A 28 -9.64 19.91 26.47
CA SER A 28 -8.37 20.58 26.80
C SER A 28 -7.64 21.16 25.58
N ALA A 29 -8.25 21.14 24.40
CA ALA A 29 -7.62 21.64 23.18
C ALA A 29 -7.61 23.18 23.16
N ALA A 30 -6.42 23.76 22.96
CA ALA A 30 -6.25 25.22 22.97
C ALA A 30 -6.90 25.91 21.76
N GLN A 31 -7.06 25.21 20.63
CA GLN A 31 -7.70 25.71 19.42
C GLN A 31 -8.42 24.55 18.72
N VAL A 32 -9.67 24.77 18.29
CA VAL A 32 -10.48 23.78 17.59
C VAL A 32 -11.24 24.43 16.44
N GLY A 33 -11.19 23.82 15.26
CA GLY A 33 -12.02 24.16 14.11
C GLY A 33 -13.16 23.15 13.93
N VAL A 34 -14.37 23.62 13.65
CA VAL A 34 -15.55 22.78 13.38
C VAL A 34 -16.08 23.14 12.01
N LEU A 35 -16.18 22.16 11.11
CA LEU A 35 -16.74 22.34 9.77
C LEU A 35 -17.69 21.16 9.44
N PRO A 36 -18.95 21.43 9.04
CA PRO A 36 -19.81 20.44 8.43
C PRO A 36 -19.36 20.21 6.99
N VAL A 37 -19.01 18.97 6.66
CA VAL A 37 -18.49 18.61 5.34
C VAL A 37 -19.36 17.52 4.73
N ASN A 38 -19.86 17.78 3.52
CA ASN A 38 -20.44 16.76 2.65
C ASN A 38 -19.31 16.08 1.86
N TRP A 39 -18.82 14.96 2.38
CA TRP A 39 -17.65 14.27 1.84
C TRP A 39 -17.80 13.86 0.39
N SER A 40 -18.98 13.41 -0.04
CA SER A 40 -19.24 13.01 -1.43
C SER A 40 -19.01 14.15 -2.43
N LYS A 41 -19.43 15.39 -2.09
CA LYS A 41 -19.21 16.56 -2.94
C LYS A 41 -17.81 17.17 -2.77
N PHE A 42 -17.29 17.15 -1.55
CA PHE A 42 -15.98 17.70 -1.24
C PHE A 42 -14.87 16.93 -1.98
N LEU A 43 -14.98 15.60 -2.03
CA LEU A 43 -14.01 14.71 -2.66
C LEU A 43 -13.97 14.80 -4.18
N GLN A 44 -15.11 15.03 -4.84
CA GLN A 44 -15.19 15.17 -6.31
C GLN A 44 -14.35 16.33 -6.87
N ARG A 45 -13.86 17.24 -6.02
CA ARG A 45 -13.01 18.37 -6.44
C ARG A 45 -11.53 18.04 -6.51
N PHE A 46 -11.11 16.93 -5.92
CA PHE A 46 -9.70 16.55 -5.87
C PHE A 46 -9.43 15.43 -6.89
N PRO A 47 -8.27 15.44 -7.57
CA PRO A 47 -7.84 14.30 -8.37
C PRO A 47 -7.85 13.02 -7.51
N GLU A 48 -8.21 11.88 -8.11
CA GLU A 48 -8.20 10.59 -7.43
C GLU A 48 -6.85 10.37 -6.72
N GLY A 49 -6.87 10.09 -5.40
CA GLY A 49 -5.69 9.79 -4.59
C GLY A 49 -5.06 10.95 -3.79
N VAL A 50 -5.49 12.21 -3.97
CA VAL A 50 -4.88 13.37 -3.26
C VAL A 50 -5.40 13.52 -1.82
N MET A 51 -6.63 13.09 -1.52
CA MET A 51 -7.29 13.30 -0.22
C MET A 51 -7.36 12.07 0.69
N SER A 52 -6.89 10.90 0.27
CA SER A 52 -6.99 9.67 1.07
C SER A 52 -6.23 9.77 2.40
N SER A 53 -5.02 10.35 2.44
CA SER A 53 -4.23 10.43 3.69
C SER A 53 -4.78 11.42 4.73
N PHE A 54 -5.32 12.56 4.29
CA PHE A 54 -5.98 13.51 5.19
C PHE A 54 -7.22 12.85 5.81
N LEU A 55 -8.00 12.10 5.04
CA LEU A 55 -9.23 11.44 5.49
C LEU A 55 -9.00 10.16 6.31
N GLU A 56 -7.94 9.41 6.02
CA GLU A 56 -7.46 8.30 6.84
C GLU A 56 -7.16 8.77 8.27
N THR A 57 -6.63 9.98 8.43
CA THR A 57 -6.39 10.61 9.76
C THR A 57 -7.70 10.87 10.53
N PHE A 58 -8.82 11.11 9.83
CA PHE A 58 -10.13 11.33 10.44
C PHE A 58 -10.98 10.05 10.54
N GLY A 59 -10.42 8.89 10.21
CA GLY A 59 -11.15 7.62 10.21
C GLY A 59 -12.34 7.61 9.25
N VAL A 60 -12.36 8.51 8.26
CA VAL A 60 -13.35 8.48 7.19
C VAL A 60 -12.90 7.35 6.29
N ALA A 61 -13.39 6.15 6.58
CA ALA A 61 -13.21 4.99 5.72
C ALA A 61 -13.78 5.35 4.34
N SER A 62 -12.91 5.83 3.45
CA SER A 62 -13.13 5.57 2.04
C SER A 62 -13.16 4.05 1.95
N GLU A 63 -14.34 3.50 1.74
CA GLU A 63 -14.51 2.16 1.19
C GLU A 63 -13.75 2.14 -0.15
N HIS A 64 -12.44 1.96 -0.09
CA HIS A 64 -11.68 1.51 -1.23
C HIS A 64 -12.19 0.10 -1.51
N PRO A 65 -12.84 -0.16 -2.66
CA PRO A 65 -13.17 -1.52 -3.01
C PRO A 65 -11.83 -2.27 -3.15
N ALA A 66 -11.55 -3.13 -2.18
CA ALA A 66 -10.30 -3.86 -2.01
C ALA A 66 -10.08 -4.97 -3.06
N THR A 67 -10.61 -4.84 -4.27
CA THR A 67 -10.63 -5.93 -5.26
C THR A 67 -10.58 -5.49 -6.72
N GLN A 68 -10.25 -4.23 -7.02
CA GLN A 68 -9.86 -3.85 -8.39
C GLN A 68 -8.34 -3.83 -8.49
N GLN A 69 -7.79 -4.98 -8.91
CA GLN A 69 -6.44 -5.08 -9.45
C GLN A 69 -6.26 -3.97 -10.50
N THR A 70 -5.28 -3.11 -10.26
CA THR A 70 -5.09 -1.91 -11.08
C THR A 70 -4.70 -2.32 -12.50
N ALA A 71 -5.04 -1.50 -13.50
CA ALA A 71 -4.69 -1.80 -14.90
C ALA A 71 -3.18 -2.03 -15.10
N PHE A 72 -2.34 -1.37 -14.29
CA PHE A 72 -0.89 -1.57 -14.31
C PHE A 72 -0.48 -2.94 -13.75
N LEU A 73 -1.07 -3.39 -12.62
CA LEU A 73 -0.78 -4.73 -12.10
C LEU A 73 -1.16 -5.83 -13.09
N GLN A 74 -2.32 -5.72 -13.75
CA GLN A 74 -2.73 -6.68 -14.77
C GLN A 74 -1.75 -6.72 -15.96
N GLN A 75 -1.26 -5.55 -16.39
CA GLN A 75 -0.24 -5.46 -17.44
C GLN A 75 1.08 -6.11 -16.99
N LEU A 76 1.48 -5.91 -15.74
CA LEU A 76 2.70 -6.47 -15.18
C LEU A 76 2.60 -8.00 -15.03
N GLU A 77 1.45 -8.52 -14.56
CA GLU A 77 1.14 -9.96 -14.49
C GLU A 77 1.16 -10.64 -15.85
N SER A 78 0.65 -9.96 -16.87
CA SER A 78 0.58 -10.48 -18.25
C SER A 78 1.91 -10.41 -18.99
N ALA A 79 2.89 -9.66 -18.49
CA ALA A 79 4.20 -9.49 -19.12
C ALA A 79 5.14 -10.68 -18.81
N PRO A 80 6.07 -11.01 -19.73
CA PRO A 80 7.15 -11.96 -19.47
C PRO A 80 7.98 -11.53 -18.26
N VAL A 81 8.45 -12.49 -17.46
CA VAL A 81 9.20 -12.23 -16.22
C VAL A 81 10.42 -11.34 -16.48
N SER A 82 11.11 -11.55 -17.61
CA SER A 82 12.25 -10.74 -18.07
C SER A 82 11.93 -9.25 -18.22
N ASP A 83 10.68 -8.91 -18.55
CA ASP A 83 10.26 -7.55 -18.89
C ASP A 83 9.61 -6.83 -17.71
N ARG A 84 9.12 -7.58 -16.71
CA ARG A 84 8.40 -7.04 -15.54
C ARG A 84 9.23 -6.01 -14.78
N ARG A 85 10.52 -6.27 -14.57
CA ARG A 85 11.41 -5.32 -13.87
C ARG A 85 11.50 -3.98 -14.61
N ASN A 86 11.69 -4.01 -15.93
CA ASN A 86 11.77 -2.78 -16.73
C ASN A 86 10.44 -2.02 -16.76
N LEU A 87 9.32 -2.75 -16.83
CA LEU A 87 7.99 -2.14 -16.73
C LEU A 87 7.77 -1.45 -15.38
N LEU A 88 8.20 -2.07 -14.28
CA LEU A 88 8.10 -1.49 -12.94
C LEU A 88 8.99 -0.24 -12.82
N ILE A 89 10.23 -0.29 -13.30
CA ILE A 89 11.12 0.87 -13.32
C ILE A 89 10.48 2.04 -14.07
N ASN A 90 9.98 1.78 -15.29
CA ASN A 90 9.37 2.83 -16.11
C ASN A 90 8.11 3.42 -15.47
N HIS A 91 7.33 2.59 -14.78
CA HIS A 91 6.17 3.06 -14.03
C HIS A 91 6.58 3.96 -12.86
N VAL A 92 7.57 3.55 -12.06
CA VAL A 92 8.09 4.35 -10.95
C VAL A 92 8.65 5.68 -11.47
N ARG A 93 9.44 5.67 -12.57
CA ARG A 93 9.92 6.89 -13.24
C ARG A 93 8.77 7.80 -13.67
N SER A 94 7.71 7.24 -14.22
CA SER A 94 6.52 8.00 -14.61
C SER A 94 5.84 8.67 -13.41
N GLN A 95 5.73 7.98 -12.27
CA GLN A 95 5.14 8.58 -11.07
C GLN A 95 6.04 9.68 -10.50
N VAL A 96 7.35 9.47 -10.44
CA VAL A 96 8.31 10.50 -10.03
C VAL A 96 8.24 11.73 -10.94
N ALA A 97 8.20 11.53 -12.26
CA ALA A 97 8.06 12.63 -13.22
C ALA A 97 6.77 13.42 -13.03
N LYS A 98 5.64 12.74 -12.74
CA LYS A 98 4.35 13.41 -12.47
C LYS A 98 4.42 14.32 -11.24
N VAL A 99 4.99 13.82 -10.15
CA VAL A 99 5.13 14.58 -8.90
C VAL A 99 6.08 15.77 -9.08
N LEU A 100 7.20 15.55 -9.77
CA LEU A 100 8.17 16.62 -10.11
C LEU A 100 7.69 17.53 -11.26
N ARG A 101 6.53 17.25 -11.87
CA ARG A 101 5.95 17.95 -13.03
C ARG A 101 6.90 18.03 -14.23
N LEU A 102 7.69 16.97 -14.43
CA LEU A 102 8.58 16.78 -15.57
C LEU A 102 7.81 16.15 -16.74
N SER A 103 8.07 16.64 -17.95
CA SER A 103 7.40 16.16 -19.17
C SER A 103 8.01 14.87 -19.74
N GLU A 104 9.28 14.59 -19.42
CA GLU A 104 10.05 13.48 -19.98
C GLU A 104 10.56 12.53 -18.87
N PRO A 105 9.78 11.49 -18.49
CA PRO A 105 10.20 10.53 -17.46
C PRO A 105 11.47 9.76 -17.86
N ASP A 106 11.71 9.57 -19.17
CA ASP A 106 12.85 8.84 -19.70
C ASP A 106 14.20 9.55 -19.52
N ARG A 107 14.19 10.81 -19.06
CA ARG A 107 15.41 11.56 -18.72
C ARG A 107 15.81 11.45 -17.26
N ILE A 108 14.95 10.89 -16.40
CA ILE A 108 15.27 10.69 -14.99
C ILE A 108 16.27 9.54 -14.89
N ASP A 109 17.48 9.83 -14.42
CA ASP A 109 18.45 8.80 -14.08
C ASP A 109 17.94 7.97 -12.90
N ILE A 110 17.93 6.65 -13.06
CA ILE A 110 17.40 5.72 -12.07
C ILE A 110 18.29 5.59 -10.82
N GLN A 111 19.56 5.97 -10.93
CA GLN A 111 20.52 5.96 -9.82
C GLN A 111 20.69 7.32 -9.16
N GLN A 112 20.12 8.38 -9.74
CA GLN A 112 20.14 9.70 -9.13
C GLN A 112 19.22 9.74 -7.90
N GLY A 113 19.68 10.43 -6.85
CA GLY A 113 18.89 10.65 -5.65
C GLY A 113 17.61 11.43 -5.95
N LEU A 114 16.47 10.95 -5.44
CA LEU A 114 15.17 11.61 -5.57
C LEU A 114 15.20 13.02 -4.97
N SER A 115 15.93 13.21 -3.87
CA SER A 115 16.14 14.54 -3.27
C SER A 115 16.94 15.48 -4.18
N ASP A 116 17.94 14.97 -4.90
CA ASP A 116 18.74 15.74 -5.87
C ASP A 116 17.92 16.13 -7.11
N LEU A 117 16.87 15.36 -7.41
CA LEU A 117 15.87 15.68 -8.43
C LEU A 117 14.82 16.71 -7.95
N GLY A 118 14.89 17.14 -6.69
CA GLY A 118 13.98 18.12 -6.09
C GLY A 118 12.76 17.52 -5.40
N LEU A 119 12.75 16.22 -5.10
CA LEU A 119 11.70 15.59 -4.29
C LEU A 119 11.77 16.10 -2.84
N ASP A 120 10.69 16.74 -2.38
CA ASP A 120 10.53 17.18 -0.99
C ASP A 120 9.64 16.24 -0.17
N SER A 121 9.39 16.58 1.10
CA SER A 121 8.57 15.75 2.01
C SER A 121 7.11 15.64 1.60
N LEU A 122 6.51 16.69 1.02
CA LEU A 122 5.12 16.66 0.56
C LEU A 122 5.02 15.80 -0.71
N MET A 123 5.95 16.01 -1.63
CA MET A 123 6.08 15.24 -2.86
C MET A 123 6.36 13.75 -2.59
N SER A 124 7.12 13.43 -1.54
CA SER A 124 7.36 12.04 -1.11
C SER A 124 6.05 11.34 -0.71
N VAL A 125 5.17 12.06 -0.03
CA VAL A 125 3.83 11.55 0.34
C VAL A 125 2.94 11.40 -0.90
N GLU A 126 2.97 12.37 -1.82
CA GLU A 126 2.25 12.27 -3.08
C GLU A 126 2.71 11.07 -3.92
N LEU A 127 4.04 10.89 -4.08
CA LEU A 127 4.63 9.76 -4.80
C LEU A 127 4.18 8.42 -4.21
N ARG A 128 4.25 8.29 -2.88
CA ARG A 128 3.75 7.11 -2.17
C ARG A 128 2.28 6.84 -2.49
N ASN A 129 1.42 7.85 -2.43
CA ASN A 129 -0.01 7.69 -2.68
C ASN A 129 -0.27 7.23 -4.12
N HIS A 130 0.41 7.85 -5.09
CA HIS A 130 0.34 7.45 -6.49
C HIS A 130 0.76 5.98 -6.69
N LEU A 131 1.85 5.56 -6.05
CA LEU A 131 2.32 4.18 -6.12
C LEU A 131 1.32 3.22 -5.46
N GLN A 132 0.85 3.51 -4.26
CA GLN A 132 -0.15 2.71 -3.52
C GLN A 132 -1.45 2.55 -4.34
N THR A 133 -1.97 3.63 -4.92
CA THR A 133 -3.16 3.56 -5.77
C THR A 133 -2.90 2.76 -7.04
N SER A 134 -1.73 2.92 -7.66
CA SER A 134 -1.39 2.23 -8.91
C SER A 134 -1.01 0.76 -8.75
N LEU A 135 -0.61 0.34 -7.54
CA LEU A 135 -0.16 -1.02 -7.22
C LEU A 135 -1.12 -1.75 -6.27
N GLY A 136 -2.20 -1.10 -5.81
CA GLY A 136 -3.17 -1.72 -4.92
C GLY A 136 -2.61 -2.20 -3.57
N CYS A 137 -1.46 -1.68 -3.13
CA CYS A 137 -0.71 -2.18 -1.98
C CYS A 137 -0.47 -1.10 -0.91
N SER A 138 -0.32 -1.51 0.35
CA SER A 138 0.10 -0.59 1.41
C SER A 138 1.61 -0.34 1.33
N ILE A 139 2.01 0.93 1.27
CA ILE A 139 3.42 1.35 1.18
C ILE A 139 3.78 2.19 2.41
N PRO A 140 4.95 2.01 3.04
CA PRO A 140 5.39 2.84 4.17
C PRO A 140 5.53 4.33 3.82
N THR A 141 5.37 5.22 4.80
CA THR A 141 5.55 6.67 4.64
C THR A 141 7.01 7.11 4.57
N THR A 142 7.96 6.29 5.02
CA THR A 142 9.41 6.55 5.01
C THR A 142 10.10 6.12 3.71
N LEU A 143 9.34 5.51 2.79
CA LEU A 143 9.82 4.89 1.55
C LEU A 143 10.82 5.73 0.74
N ALA A 144 10.51 7.00 0.47
CA ALA A 144 11.39 7.86 -0.34
C ALA A 144 12.72 8.22 0.35
N PHE A 145 12.78 8.08 1.68
CA PHE A 145 14.00 8.28 2.47
C PHE A 145 14.79 6.98 2.60
N ASP A 146 14.10 5.86 2.82
CA ASP A 146 14.72 4.53 2.95
C ASP A 146 15.27 4.03 1.60
N TYR A 147 14.61 4.41 0.51
CA TYR A 147 14.93 4.04 -0.87
C TYR A 147 15.06 5.30 -1.73
N PRO A 148 16.21 6.00 -1.66
CA PRO A 148 16.35 7.35 -2.18
C PRO A 148 16.56 7.42 -3.70
N THR A 149 16.48 6.30 -4.42
CA THR A 149 16.62 6.27 -5.89
C THR A 149 15.47 5.49 -6.51
N VAL A 150 15.19 5.73 -7.79
CA VAL A 150 14.16 4.98 -8.54
C VAL A 150 14.48 3.49 -8.55
N GLU A 151 15.76 3.14 -8.72
CA GLU A 151 16.21 1.75 -8.70
C GLU A 151 15.97 1.09 -7.34
N ALA A 152 16.42 1.71 -6.24
CA ALA A 152 16.23 1.18 -4.89
C ALA A 152 14.74 1.03 -4.54
N LEU A 153 13.94 2.00 -4.98
CA LEU A 153 12.50 1.98 -4.77
C LEU A 153 11.83 0.84 -5.54
N THR A 154 12.24 0.63 -6.79
CA THR A 154 11.76 -0.48 -7.62
C THR A 154 12.12 -1.83 -6.99
N ASP A 155 13.34 -1.96 -6.47
CA ASP A 155 13.80 -3.19 -5.80
C ASP A 155 12.96 -3.51 -4.56
N TYR A 156 12.66 -2.50 -3.76
CA TYR A 156 11.77 -2.65 -2.60
C TYR A 156 10.38 -3.12 -3.03
N LEU A 157 9.78 -2.47 -4.03
CA LEU A 157 8.45 -2.83 -4.53
C LEU A 157 8.43 -4.25 -5.11
N ALA A 158 9.48 -4.67 -5.82
CA ALA A 158 9.57 -6.02 -6.36
C ALA A 158 9.67 -7.08 -5.25
N LYS A 159 10.48 -6.84 -4.21
CA LYS A 159 10.75 -7.83 -3.16
C LYS A 159 9.67 -7.88 -2.08
N GLU A 160 9.34 -6.74 -1.50
CA GLU A 160 8.55 -6.64 -0.26
C GLU A 160 7.05 -6.53 -0.53
N VAL A 161 6.66 -6.08 -1.73
CA VAL A 161 5.26 -5.82 -2.06
C VAL A 161 4.68 -6.87 -3.00
N MET A 162 5.44 -7.30 -4.00
CA MET A 162 4.97 -8.23 -5.04
C MET A 162 5.51 -9.66 -4.90
N GLY A 163 6.57 -9.86 -4.11
CA GLY A 163 7.23 -11.15 -3.94
C GLY A 163 8.26 -11.48 -5.04
N ALA A 164 9.38 -12.08 -4.63
CA ALA A 164 10.50 -12.39 -5.54
C ALA A 164 10.13 -13.37 -6.67
N GLU A 165 9.19 -14.28 -6.41
CA GLU A 165 8.63 -15.25 -7.36
C GLU A 165 7.96 -14.61 -8.58
N PHE A 166 7.57 -13.34 -8.46
CA PHE A 166 6.96 -12.58 -9.53
C PHE A 166 7.97 -12.04 -10.56
N PHE A 167 9.25 -11.97 -10.18
CA PHE A 167 10.33 -11.40 -10.99
C PHE A 167 11.48 -12.37 -11.27
N ASP A 168 11.41 -13.61 -10.77
CA ASP A 168 12.44 -14.63 -10.95
C ASP A 168 11.87 -15.87 -11.64
N GLU A 169 12.32 -16.11 -12.88
CA GLU A 169 11.95 -17.29 -13.67
C GLU A 169 12.49 -18.59 -13.04
N SER A 170 13.57 -18.50 -12.27
CA SER A 170 14.26 -19.60 -11.58
C SER A 170 13.54 -20.06 -10.31
N ALA A 171 12.86 -19.15 -9.61
CA ALA A 171 12.08 -19.45 -8.40
C ALA A 171 10.79 -20.24 -8.71
N VAL A 172 10.22 -20.03 -9.91
CA VAL A 172 9.01 -20.73 -10.38
C VAL A 172 9.27 -22.22 -10.65
N GLU A 173 10.48 -22.61 -11.05
CA GLU A 173 10.86 -24.03 -11.20
C GLU A 173 11.14 -24.73 -9.85
N LEU A 174 11.77 -24.06 -8.90
CA LEU A 174 12.05 -24.61 -7.56
C LEU A 174 10.76 -24.97 -6.78
N HIS A 175 9.69 -24.19 -6.94
CA HIS A 175 8.39 -24.47 -6.31
C HIS A 175 7.63 -25.62 -7.00
N LYS A 176 7.72 -25.75 -8.34
CA LYS A 176 7.13 -26.90 -9.06
C LYS A 176 7.79 -28.24 -8.73
N SER A 177 9.07 -28.25 -8.34
CA SER A 177 9.71 -29.45 -7.79
C SER A 177 9.29 -29.74 -6.34
N SER A 178 9.02 -28.72 -5.54
CA SER A 178 8.57 -28.89 -4.15
C SER A 178 7.12 -29.38 -4.05
N ASP A 179 6.22 -28.88 -4.92
CA ASP A 179 4.82 -29.33 -5.00
C ASP A 179 4.69 -30.75 -5.59
N ARG A 180 5.64 -31.19 -6.44
CA ARG A 180 5.62 -32.54 -7.00
C ARG A 180 6.05 -33.63 -6.02
N GLU A 181 6.81 -33.30 -4.97
CA GLU A 181 7.16 -34.24 -3.90
C GLU A 181 6.23 -34.20 -2.68
N GLN A 182 5.27 -33.25 -2.62
CA GLN A 182 4.24 -33.20 -1.57
C GLN A 182 2.85 -33.68 -2.03
N GLY A 183 2.73 -34.21 -3.25
CA GLY A 183 1.48 -34.73 -3.81
C GLY A 183 1.05 -36.15 -3.39
N VAL A 184 1.70 -36.80 -2.42
CA VAL A 184 1.30 -38.13 -1.92
C VAL A 184 1.51 -38.27 -0.41
N ALA A 185 0.87 -37.42 0.42
CA ALA A 185 0.75 -37.71 1.85
C ALA A 185 -0.41 -36.98 2.60
N GLU A 186 -1.39 -36.39 1.92
CA GLU A 186 -2.54 -35.74 2.61
C GLU A 186 -3.82 -36.57 2.54
N SER A 187 -3.74 -37.85 2.86
CA SER A 187 -4.94 -38.65 3.14
C SER A 187 -4.67 -39.66 4.25
N ASN A 188 -4.61 -39.19 5.50
CA ASN A 188 -5.07 -39.88 6.72
C ASN A 188 -4.51 -39.22 8.00
N LEU A 189 -4.89 -37.99 8.29
CA LEU A 189 -4.63 -37.41 9.63
C LEU A 189 -5.82 -37.50 10.59
N ASP A 190 -6.95 -38.08 10.16
CA ASP A 190 -8.16 -38.17 10.99
C ASP A 190 -8.38 -39.55 11.66
N ASN A 191 -7.38 -40.43 11.71
CA ASN A 191 -7.57 -41.79 12.24
C ASN A 191 -6.39 -42.38 13.03
N LEU A 192 -5.60 -41.55 13.72
CA LEU A 192 -4.66 -42.05 14.71
C LEU A 192 -5.36 -42.23 16.06
N SER A 193 -5.35 -43.47 16.56
CA SER A 193 -5.77 -43.82 17.92
C SER A 193 -4.81 -43.19 18.92
N ASP A 194 -5.33 -42.67 20.06
CA ASP A 194 -4.57 -42.05 21.15
C ASP A 194 -3.31 -42.85 21.58
N SER A 195 -3.29 -44.17 21.36
CA SER A 195 -2.13 -45.02 21.66
C SER A 195 -0.91 -44.79 20.77
N GLU A 196 -1.05 -44.23 19.57
CA GLU A 196 0.06 -44.01 18.64
C GLU A 196 0.76 -42.66 18.86
N ALA A 197 0.04 -41.68 19.41
CA ALA A 197 0.60 -40.38 19.79
C ALA A 197 1.59 -40.48 20.96
N GLU A 198 1.33 -41.38 21.92
CA GLU A 198 2.21 -41.59 23.08
C GLU A 198 3.55 -42.25 22.70
N ALA A 199 3.55 -43.14 21.71
CA ALA A 199 4.77 -43.79 21.22
C ALA A 199 5.72 -42.80 20.52
N LEU A 200 5.17 -41.79 19.84
CA LEU A 200 5.93 -40.73 19.17
C LEU A 200 6.52 -39.69 20.14
N LEU A 201 5.89 -39.48 21.30
CA LEU A 201 6.43 -38.60 22.34
C LEU A 201 7.60 -39.27 23.10
N LEU A 202 7.54 -40.58 23.33
CA LEU A 202 8.62 -41.32 23.99
C LEU A 202 9.88 -41.42 23.14
N SER A 203 9.76 -41.63 21.83
CA SER A 203 10.94 -41.66 20.93
C SER A 203 11.63 -40.30 20.82
N LYS A 204 10.88 -39.19 20.95
CA LYS A 204 11.42 -37.83 20.90
C LYS A 204 12.10 -37.39 22.20
N LEU A 205 11.75 -38.02 23.33
CA LEU A 205 12.41 -37.80 24.62
C LEU A 205 13.73 -38.59 24.76
N ASP A 206 13.84 -39.76 24.12
CA ASP A 206 15.10 -40.53 24.07
C ASP A 206 16.18 -39.80 23.24
N ASN A 207 15.76 -39.16 22.14
CA ASN A 207 16.64 -38.43 21.23
C ASN A 207 17.16 -37.08 21.77
N MET A 208 16.74 -36.68 22.98
CA MET A 208 17.25 -35.48 23.68
C MET A 208 18.17 -35.81 24.86
N ARG A 209 18.53 -37.09 25.06
CA ARG A 209 19.36 -37.52 26.20
C ARG A 209 20.76 -38.03 25.84
N TYR A 210 21.27 -37.73 24.65
CA TYR A 210 22.68 -37.87 24.29
C TYR A 210 23.23 -36.61 23.63
#